data_AF-A0A3N6GGY4-F1
#
_entry.id   AF-A0A3N6GGY4-F1
#
_cell.length_a   1.000
_cell.length_b   1.000
_cell.length_c   1.000
_cell.angle_alpha   90.00
_cell.angle_beta   90.00
_cell.angle_gamma   90.00
#
_symmetry.space_group_name_H-M   'P 1'
#
loop_
_entity.id
_entity.type
_entity.pdbx_description
1 polymer ?
#
loop_
_entity_poly.entity_id
_entity_poly.type
_entity_poly.pdbx_seq_one_letter_code
_entity_poly.pdbx_strand_id
1 'polypeptide(L)'
;MSHPRITAAQFIARILPGPYEAQLGGPDPEALHHLLAAVHADFCCPPSGHTVTWQDCYDTAQQCPLPHKAGFLLNERGESVPVPAHVRDEAADRAREAQAAAARIHRAAANMPLGNQG
;
A
#
# COMPACT_ATOMS: atom_id res chain seq x y z
N MET A 1 -16.72 -1.03 23.32
CA MET A 1 -15.24 -1.11 23.28
C MET A 1 -14.72 0.22 22.78
N SER A 2 -14.05 1.00 23.63
CA SER A 2 -13.46 2.29 23.23
C SER A 2 -12.26 2.03 22.35
N HIS A 3 -12.33 2.38 21.07
CA HIS A 3 -11.19 2.30 20.16
C HIS A 3 -10.21 3.44 20.52
N PRO A 4 -8.98 3.13 20.96
CA PRO A 4 -8.00 4.17 21.24
C PRO A 4 -7.73 4.97 19.96
N ARG A 5 -7.81 6.30 20.06
CA ARG A 5 -7.50 7.22 18.95
C ARG A 5 -6.03 7.03 18.56
N ILE A 6 -5.77 6.78 17.28
CA ILE A 6 -4.41 6.71 16.74
C ILE A 6 -3.81 8.12 16.75
N THR A 7 -2.61 8.27 17.30
CA THR A 7 -1.85 9.52 17.23
C THR A 7 -1.20 9.66 15.84
N ALA A 8 -0.89 10.88 15.40
CA ALA A 8 -0.23 11.09 14.11
C ALA A 8 1.07 10.28 13.97
N ALA A 9 1.85 10.15 15.06
CA ALA A 9 3.07 9.34 15.08
C ALA A 9 2.82 7.83 14.87
N GLN A 10 1.73 7.29 15.40
CA GLN A 10 1.33 5.89 15.20
C GLN A 10 0.75 5.65 13.80
N PHE A 11 0.27 6.69 13.13
CA PHE A 11 -0.20 6.61 11.75
C PHE A 11 0.95 6.69 10.74
N ILE A 12 2.03 7.41 11.06
CA ILE A 12 3.24 7.47 10.22
C ILE A 12 4.11 6.21 10.42
N ALA A 13 3.89 5.45 11.50
CA ALA A 13 4.56 4.18 11.70
C ALA A 13 4.20 3.17 10.59
N ARG A 14 5.19 2.38 10.17
CA ARG A 14 5.02 1.29 9.20
C ARG A 14 3.86 0.35 9.55
N ILE A 15 3.69 0.04 10.83
CA ILE A 15 2.72 -0.91 11.35
C ILE A 15 1.69 -0.15 12.18
N LEU A 16 0.41 -0.31 11.85
CA LEU A 16 -0.67 0.28 12.62
C LEU A 16 -0.85 -0.46 13.95
N PRO A 17 -1.33 0.22 15.01
CA PRO A 17 -1.70 -0.47 16.24
C PRO A 17 -2.73 -1.57 15.98
N GLY A 18 -2.60 -2.71 16.67
CA GLY A 18 -3.68 -3.69 16.71
C GLY A 18 -4.96 -3.05 17.27
N PRO A 19 -6.17 -3.34 16.72
CA PRO A 19 -6.52 -4.39 15.77
C PRO A 19 -6.44 -3.99 14.28
N TYR A 20 -6.10 -2.75 13.95
CA TYR A 20 -6.26 -2.21 12.60
C TYR A 20 -5.35 -2.88 11.57
N GLU A 21 -4.12 -3.19 11.96
CA GLU A 21 -3.16 -3.90 11.10
C GLU A 21 -3.69 -5.26 10.63
N ALA A 22 -4.24 -6.05 11.55
CA ALA A 22 -4.82 -7.35 11.24
C ALA A 22 -6.11 -7.23 10.41
N GLN A 23 -6.94 -6.21 10.69
CA GLN A 23 -8.17 -5.98 9.92
C GLN A 23 -7.90 -5.57 8.47
N LEU A 24 -6.85 -4.78 8.22
CA LEU A 24 -6.47 -4.33 6.88
C LEU A 24 -5.60 -5.36 6.16
N GLY A 25 -4.63 -5.93 6.87
CA GLY A 25 -3.65 -6.90 6.39
C GLY A 25 -4.20 -8.30 6.17
N GLY A 26 -5.31 -8.65 6.81
CA GLY A 26 -5.90 -9.98 6.72
C GLY A 26 -5.03 -11.04 7.43
N PRO A 27 -4.95 -12.27 6.89
CA PRO A 27 -4.29 -13.39 7.58
C PRO A 27 -2.77 -13.26 7.66
N ASP A 28 -2.15 -12.51 6.75
CA ASP A 28 -0.71 -12.22 6.74
C ASP A 28 -0.45 -10.76 6.34
N PRO A 29 -0.49 -9.82 7.31
CA PRO A 29 -0.24 -8.40 7.05
C PRO A 29 1.15 -8.10 6.50
N GLU A 30 2.16 -8.87 6.91
CA GLU A 30 3.55 -8.64 6.50
C GLU A 30 3.75 -9.00 5.03
N ALA A 31 3.21 -10.14 4.59
CA ALA A 31 3.20 -10.48 3.17
C ALA A 31 2.50 -9.41 2.33
N LEU A 32 1.42 -8.81 2.85
CA LEU A 32 0.72 -7.73 2.16
C LEU A 32 1.54 -6.44 2.07
N HIS A 33 2.29 -6.07 3.12
CA HIS A 33 3.26 -4.96 3.05
C HIS A 33 4.28 -5.17 1.94
N HIS A 34 4.86 -6.37 1.89
CA HIS A 34 5.82 -6.76 0.85
C HIS A 34 5.22 -6.70 -0.55
N LEU A 35 4.03 -7.24 -0.75
CA LEU A 35 3.34 -7.22 -2.03
C LEU A 35 3.10 -5.79 -2.53
N LEU A 36 2.51 -4.93 -1.69
CA LEU A 36 2.19 -3.55 -2.09
C LEU A 36 3.45 -2.72 -2.37
N ALA A 37 4.49 -2.86 -1.55
CA ALA A 37 5.75 -2.15 -1.74
C ALA A 37 6.49 -2.61 -3.00
N ALA A 38 6.51 -3.92 -3.28
CA ALA A 38 7.15 -4.46 -4.48
C ALA A 38 6.44 -3.99 -5.76
N VAL A 39 5.10 -4.02 -5.78
CA VAL A 39 4.34 -3.54 -6.94
C VAL A 39 4.50 -2.03 -7.15
N HIS A 40 4.55 -1.23 -6.07
CA HIS A 40 4.87 0.19 -6.19
C HIS A 40 6.25 0.41 -6.81
N ALA A 41 7.26 -0.33 -6.36
CA ALA A 41 8.61 -0.25 -6.93
C ALA A 41 8.63 -0.69 -8.41
N ASP A 42 7.92 -1.76 -8.77
CA ASP A 42 7.74 -2.19 -10.17
C ASP A 42 7.11 -1.07 -11.03
N PHE A 43 6.15 -0.31 -10.47
CA PHE A 43 5.51 0.79 -11.18
C PHE A 43 6.46 1.98 -11.40
N CYS A 44 7.26 2.31 -10.39
CA CYS A 44 8.16 3.47 -10.41
C CYS A 44 9.45 3.24 -11.22
N CYS A 45 9.90 1.99 -11.35
CA CYS A 45 11.22 1.67 -11.90
C CYS A 45 11.11 0.91 -13.24
N PRO A 46 11.02 1.64 -14.37
CA PRO A 46 11.12 1.01 -15.69
C PRO A 46 12.53 0.42 -15.93
N PRO A 47 12.71 -0.54 -16.85
CA PRO A 47 14.00 -1.21 -17.07
C PRO A 47 15.18 -0.31 -17.43
N SER A 48 14.93 0.92 -17.88
CA SER A 48 15.96 1.89 -18.25
C SER A 48 15.49 3.32 -18.00
N GLY A 49 16.43 4.23 -17.71
CA GLY A 49 16.17 5.68 -17.68
C GLY A 49 15.67 6.24 -16.35
N HIS A 50 15.73 5.46 -15.27
CA HIS A 50 15.41 5.92 -13.91
C HIS A 50 16.69 6.24 -13.12
N THR A 51 16.62 7.25 -12.24
CA THR A 51 17.70 7.62 -11.31
C THR A 51 17.51 7.03 -9.92
N VAL A 52 16.29 6.60 -9.56
CA VAL A 52 15.95 5.99 -8.26
C VAL A 52 15.87 4.48 -8.42
N THR A 53 16.63 3.74 -7.63
CA THR A 53 16.66 2.28 -7.76
C THR A 53 15.34 1.66 -7.32
N TRP A 54 15.04 0.47 -7.86
CA TRP A 54 13.88 -0.32 -7.40
C TRP A 54 13.90 -0.53 -5.88
N GLN A 55 15.08 -0.80 -5.32
CA GLN A 55 15.25 -1.02 -3.88
C GLN A 55 14.91 0.25 -3.07
N ASP A 56 15.33 1.43 -3.53
CA ASP A 56 14.99 2.69 -2.85
C ASP A 56 13.47 2.96 -2.86
N CYS A 57 12.80 2.70 -3.99
CA CYS A 57 11.34 2.81 -4.09
C CYS A 57 10.63 1.82 -3.16
N TYR A 58 11.12 0.58 -3.12
CA TYR A 58 10.60 -0.46 -2.26
C TYR A 58 10.79 -0.11 -0.77
N ASP A 59 11.98 0.30 -0.35
CA ASP A 59 12.29 0.63 1.04
C ASP A 59 11.53 1.87 1.52
N THR A 60 11.33 2.84 0.63
CA THR A 60 10.48 4.01 0.89
C THR A 60 9.04 3.58 1.13
N ALA A 61 8.46 2.77 0.22
CA ALA A 61 7.10 2.27 0.41
C ALA A 61 6.97 1.41 1.67
N GLN A 62 8.00 0.61 1.99
CA GLN A 62 8.03 -0.23 3.18
C GLN A 62 7.88 0.55 4.49
N GLN A 63 8.32 1.81 4.54
CA GLN A 63 8.19 2.63 5.74
C GLN A 63 6.76 3.13 6.01
N CYS A 64 5.87 3.10 5.01
CA CYS A 64 4.51 3.63 5.12
C CYS A 64 3.52 2.62 5.76
N PRO A 65 2.41 3.04 6.38
CA PRO A 65 1.36 2.11 6.80
C PRO A 65 0.59 1.52 5.59
N LEU A 66 -0.16 0.43 5.81
CA LEU A 66 -0.93 -0.25 4.75
C LEU A 66 -1.86 0.68 3.94
N PRO A 67 -2.64 1.61 4.55
CA PRO A 67 -3.50 2.52 3.79
C PRO A 67 -2.72 3.42 2.82
N HIS A 68 -1.54 3.91 3.25
CA HIS A 68 -0.71 4.77 2.42
C HIS A 68 -0.07 3.95 1.29
N LYS A 69 0.47 2.76 1.59
CA LYS A 69 0.96 1.84 0.56
C LYS A 69 -0.11 1.52 -0.48
N ALA A 70 -1.34 1.24 -0.04
CA ALA A 70 -2.48 1.00 -0.92
C ALA A 70 -2.76 2.21 -1.81
N GLY A 71 -2.67 3.43 -1.25
CA GLY A 71 -2.83 4.69 -1.99
C GLY A 71 -1.90 4.82 -3.20
N PHE A 72 -0.68 4.28 -3.16
CA PHE A 72 0.23 4.32 -4.31
C PHE A 72 -0.27 3.58 -5.56
N LEU A 73 -1.20 2.64 -5.38
CA LEU A 73 -1.77 1.83 -6.47
C LEU A 73 -3.17 2.30 -6.88
N LEU A 74 -3.67 3.36 -6.25
CA LEU A 74 -5.01 3.90 -6.45
C LEU A 74 -4.95 5.37 -6.89
N ASN A 75 -5.97 5.83 -7.59
CA ASN A 75 -6.19 7.24 -7.88
C ASN A 75 -6.92 7.93 -6.71
N GLU A 76 -7.17 9.23 -6.83
CA GLU A 76 -7.90 10.03 -5.83
C GLU A 76 -9.34 9.54 -5.55
N ARG A 77 -9.92 8.74 -6.46
CA ARG A 77 -11.25 8.13 -6.29
C ARG A 77 -11.18 6.76 -5.59
N GLY A 78 -9.99 6.28 -5.26
CA GLY A 78 -9.78 4.94 -4.72
C GLY A 78 -9.88 3.82 -5.76
N GLU A 79 -9.80 4.15 -7.05
CA GLU A 79 -9.81 3.20 -8.15
C GLU A 79 -8.38 2.83 -8.55
N SER A 80 -8.15 1.61 -9.01
CA SER A 80 -6.82 1.15 -9.42
C SER A 80 -6.25 1.99 -10.56
N VAL A 81 -5.01 2.44 -10.41
CA VAL A 81 -4.29 3.11 -11.51
C VAL A 81 -3.99 2.11 -12.65
N PRO A 82 -3.82 2.56 -13.90
CA PRO A 82 -3.41 1.66 -14.98
C PRO A 82 -2.06 1.01 -14.68
N VAL A 83 -1.94 -0.31 -14.93
CA VAL A 83 -0.65 -1.01 -14.84
C VAL A 83 0.29 -0.44 -15.93
N PRO A 84 1.50 0.03 -15.57
CA PRO A 84 2.43 0.58 -16.55
C PRO A 84 2.82 -0.44 -17.62
N ALA A 85 3.03 0.04 -18.86
CA ALA A 85 3.30 -0.83 -20.01
C ALA A 85 4.59 -1.66 -19.91
N HIS A 86 5.52 -1.28 -19.03
CA HIS A 86 6.75 -2.03 -18.75
C HIS A 86 6.57 -3.15 -17.72
N VAL A 87 5.48 -3.14 -16.96
CA VAL A 87 5.12 -4.21 -16.02
C VAL A 87 4.26 -5.22 -16.79
N ARG A 88 4.81 -6.42 -17.03
CA ARG A 88 4.23 -7.44 -17.91
C ARG A 88 4.19 -8.81 -17.25
N ASP A 89 3.45 -9.72 -17.87
CA ASP A 89 3.39 -11.14 -17.51
C ASP A 89 3.08 -11.33 -16.01
N GLU A 90 3.87 -12.13 -15.31
CA GLU A 90 3.68 -12.41 -13.88
C GLU A 90 3.68 -11.13 -13.02
N ALA A 91 4.48 -10.12 -13.37
CA ALA A 91 4.49 -8.86 -12.64
C ALA A 91 3.18 -8.09 -12.83
N ALA A 92 2.56 -8.19 -14.01
CA ALA A 92 1.23 -7.61 -14.25
C ALA A 92 0.14 -8.36 -13.48
N ASP A 93 0.24 -9.68 -13.34
CA ASP A 93 -0.70 -10.46 -12.52
C ASP A 93 -0.58 -10.11 -11.04
N ARG A 94 0.65 -10.03 -10.51
CA ARG A 94 0.90 -9.54 -9.14
C ARG A 94 0.38 -8.12 -8.93
N ALA A 95 0.55 -7.23 -9.93
CA ALA A 95 0.04 -5.87 -9.85
C ALA A 95 -1.49 -5.83 -9.72
N ARG A 96 -2.22 -6.67 -10.46
CA ARG A 96 -3.68 -6.76 -10.37
C ARG A 96 -4.13 -7.28 -9.01
N GLU A 97 -3.44 -8.27 -8.45
CA GLU A 97 -3.71 -8.77 -7.11
C GLU A 97 -3.48 -7.69 -6.05
N ALA A 98 -2.35 -7.00 -6.11
CA ALA A 98 -2.01 -5.89 -5.23
C ALA A 98 -3.03 -4.75 -5.33
N GLN A 99 -3.50 -4.42 -6.53
CA GLN A 99 -4.54 -3.42 -6.77
C GLN A 99 -5.89 -3.81 -6.17
N ALA A 100 -6.29 -5.08 -6.28
CA ALA A 100 -7.50 -5.57 -5.64
C ALA A 100 -7.40 -5.49 -4.11
N ALA A 101 -6.23 -5.84 -3.56
CA ALA A 101 -5.95 -5.70 -2.13
C ALA A 101 -5.94 -4.23 -1.68
N ALA A 102 -5.34 -3.33 -2.46
CA ALA A 102 -5.31 -1.90 -2.20
C ALA A 102 -6.73 -1.32 -2.15
N ALA A 103 -7.58 -1.65 -3.12
CA ALA A 103 -8.96 -1.18 -3.15
C ALA A 103 -9.77 -1.70 -1.94
N ARG A 104 -9.50 -2.93 -1.48
CA ARG A 104 -10.08 -3.47 -0.24
C ARG A 104 -9.63 -2.69 0.98
N ILE A 105 -8.32 -2.43 1.10
CA ILE A 105 -7.74 -1.65 2.21
C ILE A 105 -8.35 -0.25 2.24
N HIS A 106 -8.42 0.44 1.10
CA HIS A 106 -8.97 1.78 1.00
C HIS A 106 -10.42 1.84 1.51
N ARG A 107 -11.28 0.91 1.07
CA ARG A 107 -12.67 0.82 1.55
C ARG A 107 -12.77 0.51 3.04
N ALA A 108 -11.91 -0.37 3.56
CA ALA A 108 -11.91 -0.73 4.97
C ALA A 108 -11.42 0.44 5.85
N ALA A 109 -10.33 1.09 5.44
CA ALA A 109 -9.70 2.21 6.13
C ALA A 109 -10.62 3.44 6.23
N ALA A 110 -11.48 3.68 5.23
CA ALA A 110 -12.48 4.75 5.26
C ALA A 110 -13.45 4.67 6.45
N ASN A 111 -13.65 3.46 7.01
CA ASN A 111 -14.56 3.23 8.14
C ASN A 111 -13.82 3.18 9.50
N MET A 112 -12.50 3.39 9.51
CA MET A 112 -11.67 3.29 10.70
C MET A 112 -11.30 4.70 11.21
N PRO A 113 -11.11 4.88 12.53
CA PRO A 113 -10.66 6.16 13.11
C PRO A 113 -9.15 6.36 12.91
N LEU A 114 -8.69 6.15 11.68
CA LEU A 114 -7.35 6.50 11.22
C LEU A 114 -7.40 8.00 10.92
N GLY A 115 -6.56 8.82 11.55
CA GLY A 115 -6.62 10.29 11.41
C GLY A 115 -6.69 10.75 9.95
N ASN A 116 -7.41 11.84 9.70
CA ASN A 116 -7.81 12.38 8.39
C ASN A 116 -6.91 11.95 7.20
N GLN A 117 -7.56 11.28 6.25
CA GLN A 117 -7.09 10.88 4.92
C GLN A 117 -6.96 12.14 4.03
N GLY A 118 -6.06 13.05 4.40
CA GLY A 118 -5.78 14.29 3.66
C GLY A 118 -5.01 14.04 2.38
#